data_AF-A0A1M3CQZ6-F1
#
_entry.id   AF-A0A1M3CQZ6-F1
#
_cell.length_a   1.000
_cell.length_b   1.000
_cell.length_c   1.000
_cell.angle_alpha   90.00
_cell.angle_beta   90.00
_cell.angle_gamma   90.00
#
_symmetry.space_group_name_H-M   'P 1'
#
loop_
_entity.id
_entity.type
_entity.pdbx_description
1 polymer ?
#
loop_
_entity_poly.entity_id
_entity_poly.type
_entity_poly.pdbx_seq_one_letter_code
_entity_poly.pdbx_strand_id
1 'polypeptide(L)'
;MKKFVLMTMLSLSLIGCDQQSKPNNPPQNGQDYDNTGINVRDRDSNTKTPLNQSESDADRKITQKIRQAIMADDTLSTNAKNIKIITINGVVTLRGPVANSQEKDAIARKVTAIPGIIKVDNQLDVTRNNY
;
A
#
# COMPACT_ATOMS: atom_id res chain seq x y z
N MET A 1 46.42 47.23 -33.15
CA MET A 1 47.20 48.00 -32.16
C MET A 1 47.40 47.12 -30.94
N LYS A 2 48.66 46.88 -30.52
CA LYS A 2 48.98 46.06 -29.34
C LYS A 2 48.74 46.87 -28.06
N LYS A 3 48.14 46.26 -27.04
CA LYS A 3 48.33 46.66 -25.63
C LYS A 3 48.51 45.40 -24.79
N PHE A 4 49.72 45.24 -24.28
CA PHE A 4 50.12 44.31 -23.24
C PHE A 4 49.82 44.96 -21.88
N VAL A 5 49.21 44.23 -20.95
CA VAL A 5 49.42 44.43 -19.50
C VAL A 5 49.43 43.05 -18.82
N LEU A 6 50.44 42.89 -17.96
CA LEU A 6 50.90 41.74 -17.20
C LEU A 6 50.33 41.80 -15.75
N MET A 7 50.50 40.71 -14.98
CA MET A 7 50.26 40.52 -13.52
C MET A 7 48.84 40.04 -13.16
N THR A 8 48.61 39.01 -12.35
CA THR A 8 49.46 38.19 -11.46
C THR A 8 48.68 36.92 -11.11
N MET A 9 49.37 35.78 -10.97
CA MET A 9 48.82 34.60 -10.29
C MET A 9 48.56 34.91 -8.81
N LEU A 10 47.35 34.66 -8.35
CA LEU A 10 47.06 34.45 -6.94
C LEU A 10 46.11 33.25 -6.81
N SER A 11 46.45 32.40 -5.86
CA SER A 11 46.07 31.00 -5.67
C SER A 11 44.69 30.75 -5.09
N LEU A 12 44.24 29.49 -5.29
CA LEU A 12 43.39 28.66 -4.42
C LEU A 12 41.95 29.13 -4.15
N SER A 13 40.99 28.35 -4.68
CA SER A 13 40.18 27.44 -3.85
C SER A 13 39.28 26.58 -4.74
N LEU A 14 39.43 25.26 -4.64
CA LEU A 14 38.44 24.29 -5.12
C LEU A 14 37.24 24.40 -4.20
N ILE A 15 36.13 24.95 -4.68
CA ILE A 15 34.82 24.79 -4.06
C ILE A 15 33.91 24.23 -5.13
N GLY A 16 33.78 22.90 -5.11
CA GLY A 16 32.68 22.22 -5.76
C GLY A 16 31.40 22.64 -5.04
N CYS A 17 30.46 23.23 -5.78
CA CYS A 17 29.10 23.39 -5.32
C CYS A 17 28.30 22.20 -5.82
N ASP A 18 28.02 21.32 -4.88
CA ASP A 18 27.19 20.14 -4.97
C ASP A 18 25.76 20.50 -5.42
N GLN A 19 25.18 19.62 -6.21
CA GLN A 19 23.87 19.81 -6.84
C GLN A 19 22.79 19.51 -5.83
N GLN A 20 22.29 20.54 -5.15
CA GLN A 20 21.21 20.41 -4.18
C GLN A 20 19.87 20.11 -4.89
N SER A 21 19.61 18.83 -5.12
CA SER A 21 18.28 18.31 -5.41
C SER A 21 17.42 18.47 -4.16
N LYS A 22 16.50 19.44 -4.21
CA LYS A 22 15.45 19.62 -3.20
C LYS A 22 14.59 18.34 -3.12
N PRO A 23 14.37 17.73 -1.94
CA PRO A 23 13.36 16.71 -1.80
C PRO A 23 11.98 17.39 -1.82
N ASN A 24 11.15 17.03 -2.80
CA ASN A 24 9.76 17.47 -2.86
C ASN A 24 8.95 16.72 -1.78
N ASN A 25 8.71 17.36 -0.64
CA ASN A 25 7.72 16.88 0.31
C ASN A 25 6.34 17.46 -0.06
N PRO A 26 5.32 16.64 -0.36
CA PRO A 26 3.95 17.11 -0.46
C PRO A 26 3.44 17.59 0.91
N PRO A 27 2.52 18.57 0.95
CA PRO A 27 2.03 19.17 2.19
C PRO A 27 1.26 18.14 3.03
N GLN A 28 1.71 17.94 4.26
CA GLN A 28 1.09 17.09 5.27
C GLN A 28 -0.11 17.83 5.87
N ASN A 29 -1.33 17.49 5.44
CA ASN A 29 -2.56 17.87 6.15
C ASN A 29 -3.17 16.59 6.74
N GLY A 30 -3.31 16.59 8.06
CA GLY A 30 -3.48 15.40 8.89
C GLY A 30 -4.82 14.69 8.71
N GLN A 31 -4.71 13.42 8.31
CA GLN A 31 -5.50 12.33 8.86
C GLN A 31 -4.54 11.14 8.96
N ASP A 32 -4.15 10.78 10.18
CA ASP A 32 -3.24 9.67 10.45
C ASP A 32 -3.94 8.33 10.14
N TYR A 33 -3.97 7.97 8.86
CA TYR A 33 -4.17 6.60 8.38
C TYR A 33 -2.82 5.89 8.33
N ASP A 34 -2.02 6.03 9.38
CA ASP A 34 -0.72 5.39 9.44
C ASP A 34 -0.84 3.94 9.89
N ASN A 35 -1.13 3.06 8.94
CA ASN A 35 -1.13 1.61 9.17
C ASN A 35 0.29 1.02 9.28
N THR A 36 1.35 1.84 9.27
CA THR A 36 2.74 1.36 9.33
C THR A 36 3.10 0.72 10.68
N GLY A 37 2.35 1.01 11.74
CA GLY A 37 2.57 0.45 13.07
C GLY A 37 2.07 -0.99 13.29
N ILE A 38 1.12 -1.49 12.48
CA ILE A 38 0.47 -2.79 12.74
C ILE A 38 1.09 -3.93 11.90
N ASN A 39 1.80 -3.60 10.83
CA ASN A 39 2.49 -4.57 9.97
C ASN A 39 3.91 -4.92 10.48
N VAL A 40 4.12 -4.97 11.80
CA VAL A 40 5.40 -5.42 12.38
C VAL A 40 5.72 -6.87 11.97
N ARG A 41 4.68 -7.64 11.62
CA ARG A 41 4.78 -9.01 11.07
C ARG A 41 5.26 -9.05 9.61
N ASP A 42 5.12 -7.98 8.84
CA ASP A 42 5.59 -7.90 7.45
C ASP A 42 7.10 -7.55 7.36
N ARG A 43 7.79 -7.42 8.50
CA ARG A 43 9.26 -7.21 8.58
C ARG A 43 10.06 -8.51 8.43
N ASP A 44 9.40 -9.65 8.55
CA ASP A 44 10.05 -10.96 8.46
C ASP A 44 10.21 -11.35 6.98
N SER A 45 11.41 -11.74 6.56
CA SER A 45 11.77 -12.00 5.15
C SER A 45 11.01 -13.17 4.50
N ASN A 46 10.25 -13.93 5.31
CA ASN A 46 9.37 -15.01 4.88
C ASN A 46 7.91 -14.57 4.64
N THR A 47 7.58 -13.31 4.91
CA THR A 47 6.22 -12.79 4.76
C THR A 47 5.98 -12.40 3.30
N LYS A 48 5.07 -13.09 2.62
CA LYS A 48 4.72 -12.76 1.24
C LYS A 48 4.13 -11.35 1.17
N THR A 49 4.93 -10.41 0.67
CA THR A 49 4.50 -9.05 0.35
C THR A 49 3.71 -9.02 -0.96
N PRO A 50 2.96 -7.94 -1.28
CA PRO A 50 2.32 -7.79 -2.59
C PRO A 50 3.27 -7.95 -3.79
N LEU A 51 4.57 -7.67 -3.62
CA LEU A 51 5.62 -7.91 -4.62
C LEU A 51 5.90 -9.41 -4.90
N ASN A 52 5.33 -10.29 -4.08
CA ASN A 52 5.47 -11.75 -4.14
C ASN A 52 4.10 -12.41 -4.45
N GLN A 53 3.10 -11.60 -4.84
CA GLN A 53 1.86 -12.09 -5.41
C GLN A 53 2.20 -12.81 -6.72
N SER A 54 1.59 -13.98 -6.96
CA SER A 54 1.67 -14.60 -8.28
C SER A 54 1.19 -13.56 -9.30
N GLU A 55 2.06 -13.16 -10.23
CA GLU A 55 1.75 -12.24 -11.34
C GLU A 55 0.75 -12.86 -12.34
N SER A 56 0.01 -13.90 -11.95
CA SER A 56 -0.98 -14.54 -12.80
C SER A 56 -2.11 -13.57 -13.09
N ASP A 57 -2.43 -13.42 -14.38
CA ASP A 57 -3.59 -12.64 -14.84
C ASP A 57 -4.88 -13.08 -14.14
N ALA A 58 -4.98 -14.36 -13.78
CA ALA A 58 -6.12 -14.91 -13.05
C ALA A 58 -6.25 -14.31 -11.64
N ASP A 59 -5.19 -14.34 -10.83
CA ASP A 59 -5.23 -13.84 -9.46
C ASP A 59 -5.43 -12.32 -9.41
N ARG A 60 -4.84 -11.59 -10.37
CA ARG A 60 -5.08 -10.13 -10.50
C ARG A 60 -6.55 -9.84 -10.81
N LYS A 61 -7.15 -10.58 -11.75
CA LYS A 61 -8.58 -10.45 -12.09
C LYS A 61 -9.49 -10.80 -10.91
N ILE A 62 -9.16 -11.84 -10.16
CA ILE A 62 -9.90 -12.20 -8.93
C ILE A 62 -9.82 -11.05 -7.92
N THR A 63 -8.61 -10.56 -7.63
CA THR A 63 -8.39 -9.45 -6.69
C THR A 63 -9.16 -8.19 -7.10
N GLN A 64 -9.14 -7.85 -8.40
CA GLN A 64 -9.87 -6.71 -8.95
C GLN A 64 -11.38 -6.87 -8.77
N LYS A 65 -11.95 -8.04 -9.10
CA LYS A 65 -13.38 -8.32 -8.92
C LYS A 65 -13.80 -8.23 -7.45
N ILE A 66 -12.97 -8.74 -6.53
CA ILE A 66 -13.21 -8.61 -5.09
C ILE A 66 -13.26 -7.14 -4.70
N ARG A 67 -12.25 -6.36 -5.11
CA ARG A 67 -12.19 -4.93 -4.77
C ARG A 67 -13.41 -4.18 -5.30
N GLN A 68 -13.82 -4.44 -6.54
CA GLN A 68 -15.01 -3.84 -7.14
C GLN A 68 -16.28 -4.19 -6.36
N ALA A 69 -16.48 -5.47 -6.03
CA ALA A 69 -17.64 -5.94 -5.28
C ALA A 69 -17.74 -5.34 -3.86
N ILE A 70 -16.60 -5.10 -3.21
CA ILE A 70 -16.55 -4.45 -1.90
C ILE A 70 -16.81 -2.94 -2.02
N MET A 71 -16.22 -2.27 -3.01
CA MET A 71 -16.41 -0.82 -3.18
C MET A 71 -17.86 -0.47 -3.53
N ALA A 72 -18.50 -1.31 -4.35
CA ALA A 72 -19.88 -1.12 -4.81
C ALA A 72 -20.93 -1.38 -3.72
N ASP A 73 -20.55 -1.90 -2.55
CA ASP A 73 -21.48 -2.09 -1.44
C ASP A 73 -21.44 -0.89 -0.49
N ASP A 74 -22.47 -0.04 -0.56
CA ASP A 74 -22.62 1.14 0.29
C ASP A 74 -23.03 0.82 1.73
N THR A 75 -23.37 -0.43 2.03
CA THR A 75 -23.67 -0.87 3.40
C THR A 75 -22.41 -1.21 4.20
N LEU A 76 -21.25 -1.35 3.54
CA LEU A 76 -19.98 -1.63 4.19
C LEU A 76 -19.33 -0.35 4.72
N SER A 77 -18.83 -0.41 5.95
CA SER A 77 -18.03 0.66 6.55
C SER A 77 -16.77 0.97 5.73
N THR A 78 -16.23 2.18 5.94
CA THR A 78 -14.93 2.58 5.38
C THR A 78 -13.81 1.61 5.77
N ASN A 79 -13.85 1.04 6.99
CA ASN A 79 -12.89 0.02 7.43
C ASN A 79 -13.01 -1.25 6.59
N ALA A 80 -14.24 -1.76 6.41
CA ALA A 80 -14.53 -2.90 5.54
C ALA A 80 -14.12 -2.65 4.08
N LYS A 81 -14.25 -1.41 3.59
CA LYS A 81 -13.79 -1.02 2.24
C LYS A 81 -12.26 -0.99 2.11
N ASN A 82 -11.54 -0.76 3.20
CA ASN A 82 -10.07 -0.63 3.21
C ASN A 82 -9.32 -1.90 3.61
N ILE A 83 -9.98 -3.06 3.64
CA ILE A 83 -9.32 -4.34 3.96
C ILE A 83 -8.22 -4.71 2.95
N LYS A 84 -7.21 -5.43 3.42
CA LYS A 84 -6.18 -6.04 2.58
C LYS A 84 -6.74 -7.33 1.95
N ILE A 85 -6.60 -7.44 0.63
CA ILE A 85 -7.01 -8.60 -0.17
C ILE A 85 -5.75 -9.14 -0.83
N ILE A 86 -5.44 -10.41 -0.59
CA ILE A 86 -4.27 -11.09 -1.15
C ILE A 86 -4.78 -12.33 -1.88
N THR A 87 -4.50 -12.46 -3.17
CA THR A 87 -4.87 -13.64 -3.96
C THR A 87 -3.64 -14.32 -4.50
N ILE A 88 -3.45 -15.60 -4.19
CA ILE A 88 -2.33 -16.42 -4.66
C ILE A 88 -2.88 -17.78 -5.09
N ASN A 89 -2.75 -18.10 -6.38
CA ASN A 89 -3.20 -19.36 -6.98
C ASN A 89 -4.65 -19.68 -6.61
N GLY A 90 -5.55 -18.70 -6.76
CA GLY A 90 -6.97 -18.83 -6.43
C GLY A 90 -7.30 -18.90 -4.92
N VAL A 91 -6.31 -18.83 -4.02
CA VAL A 91 -6.53 -18.72 -2.57
C VAL A 91 -6.54 -17.26 -2.18
N VAL A 92 -7.66 -16.81 -1.60
CA VAL A 92 -7.86 -15.42 -1.18
C VAL A 92 -7.69 -15.32 0.32
N THR A 93 -6.83 -14.42 0.79
CA THR A 93 -6.72 -14.03 2.20
C THR A 93 -7.27 -12.63 2.40
N LEU A 94 -8.16 -12.47 3.37
CA LEU A 94 -8.78 -11.19 3.75
C LEU A 94 -8.29 -10.76 5.12
N ARG A 95 -7.77 -9.54 5.26
CA ARG A 95 -7.25 -9.01 6.53
C ARG A 95 -7.66 -7.56 6.75
N GLY A 96 -7.88 -7.21 8.01
CA GLY A 96 -8.14 -5.83 8.41
C GLY A 96 -9.39 -5.71 9.28
N PRO A 97 -9.61 -4.51 9.84
CA PRO A 97 -10.74 -4.24 10.71
C PRO A 97 -12.05 -4.19 9.93
N VAL A 98 -13.11 -4.68 10.57
CA VAL A 98 -14.51 -4.47 10.15
C VAL A 98 -15.33 -4.01 11.35
N ALA A 99 -16.42 -3.29 11.11
CA ALA A 99 -17.20 -2.67 12.18
C ALA A 99 -17.98 -3.69 13.02
N ASN A 100 -18.40 -4.81 12.44
CA ASN A 100 -19.21 -5.83 13.10
C ASN A 100 -19.10 -7.20 12.39
N SER A 101 -19.68 -8.24 12.98
CA SER A 101 -19.68 -9.58 12.41
C SER A 101 -20.49 -9.68 11.11
N GLN A 102 -21.53 -8.86 10.96
CA GLN A 102 -22.35 -8.83 9.76
C GLN A 102 -21.53 -8.40 8.54
N GLU A 103 -20.67 -7.39 8.67
CA GLU A 103 -19.72 -6.98 7.63
C GLU A 103 -18.72 -8.10 7.30
N LYS A 104 -18.16 -8.76 8.32
CA LYS A 104 -17.26 -9.90 8.15
C LYS A 104 -17.89 -10.99 7.28
N ASP A 105 -19.14 -11.34 7.59
CA ASP A 105 -19.87 -12.39 6.89
C ASP A 105 -20.32 -11.93 5.50
N ALA A 106 -20.75 -10.68 5.35
CA ALA A 106 -21.13 -10.10 4.06
C ALA A 106 -19.96 -10.10 3.08
N ILE A 107 -18.76 -9.69 3.53
CA ILE A 107 -17.54 -9.74 2.73
C ILE A 107 -17.22 -11.20 2.36
N ALA A 108 -17.25 -12.14 3.32
CA ALA A 108 -16.94 -13.54 3.06
C ALA A 108 -17.86 -14.15 1.98
N ARG A 109 -19.17 -13.87 2.05
CA ARG A 109 -20.16 -14.32 1.06
C ARG A 109 -19.88 -13.75 -0.32
N LYS A 110 -19.63 -12.43 -0.42
CA LYS A 110 -19.32 -11.78 -1.70
C LYS A 110 -18.06 -12.35 -2.33
N VAL A 111 -17.02 -12.54 -1.53
CA VAL A 111 -15.74 -13.08 -2.02
C VAL A 111 -15.94 -14.51 -2.51
N THR A 112 -16.61 -15.37 -1.73
CA THR A 112 -16.85 -16.76 -2.13
C THR A 112 -17.64 -16.90 -3.44
N ALA A 113 -18.48 -15.92 -3.78
CA ALA A 113 -19.27 -15.93 -5.02
C ALA A 113 -18.47 -15.60 -6.29
N ILE A 114 -17.20 -15.20 -6.17
CA ILE A 114 -16.38 -14.81 -7.34
C ILE A 114 -15.77 -16.06 -8.01
N PRO A 115 -16.01 -16.29 -9.31
CA PRO A 115 -15.45 -17.43 -10.03
C PRO A 115 -13.92 -17.44 -10.04
N GLY A 116 -13.35 -18.64 -9.91
CA GLY A 116 -11.90 -18.87 -9.90
C GLY A 116 -11.26 -18.89 -8.52
N ILE A 117 -12.02 -18.57 -7.47
CA ILE A 117 -11.57 -18.73 -6.09
C ILE A 117 -11.68 -20.21 -5.68
N ILE A 118 -10.60 -20.73 -5.13
CA ILE A 118 -10.49 -22.11 -4.64
C ILE A 118 -10.77 -22.14 -3.13
N LYS A 119 -10.27 -21.14 -2.40
CA LYS A 119 -10.40 -21.04 -0.95
C LYS A 119 -10.39 -19.58 -0.52
N VAL A 120 -11.18 -19.28 0.52
CA VAL A 120 -11.13 -18.01 1.24
C VAL A 120 -10.62 -18.26 2.65
N ASP A 121 -9.55 -17.56 3.01
CA ASP A 121 -9.03 -17.45 4.37
C ASP A 121 -9.44 -16.09 4.95
N ASN A 122 -10.49 -16.10 5.77
CA ASN A 122 -11.08 -14.90 6.35
C ASN A 122 -10.45 -14.59 7.72
N GLN A 123 -9.46 -13.70 7.69
CA GLN A 123 -8.74 -13.20 8.86
C GLN A 123 -9.16 -11.76 9.19
N LEU A 124 -10.43 -11.42 8.95
CA LEU A 124 -10.98 -10.12 9.31
C LEU A 124 -11.23 -10.04 10.81
N ASP A 125 -10.89 -8.90 11.41
CA ASP A 125 -11.04 -8.65 12.83
C ASP A 125 -12.23 -7.73 13.06
N VAL A 126 -13.19 -8.17 13.86
CA VAL A 126 -14.30 -7.31 14.27
C VAL A 126 -13.77 -6.35 15.32
N THR A 127 -13.67 -5.07 14.96
CA THR A 127 -13.25 -4.04 15.91
C THR A 127 -14.33 -3.92 16.98
N ARG A 128 -14.03 -4.36 18.21
CA ARG A 128 -14.82 -3.92 19.37
C ARG A 128 -14.43 -2.48 19.60
N ASN A 129 -15.29 -1.54 19.24
CA ASN A 129 -15.20 -0.19 19.75
C ASN A 129 -15.43 -0.29 21.26
N ASN A 130 -14.34 -0.43 22.02
CA ASN A 130 -14.35 -0.23 23.46
C ASN A 130 -14.47 1.28 23.66
N TYR A 131 -15.69 1.75 23.93
CA TYR A 131 -15.95 3.06 24.52
C TYR A 131 -16.46 2.84 25.94
#